data_AF-A0A960TWG3-F1
#
_entry.id   AF-A0A960TWG3-F1
#
_cell.length_a   1.000
_cell.length_b   1.000
_cell.length_c   1.000
_cell.angle_alpha   90.00
_cell.angle_beta   90.00
_cell.angle_gamma   90.00
#
_symmetry.space_group_name_H-M   'P 1'
#
loop_
_entity.id
_entity.type
_entity.pdbx_description
1 polymer ?
#
loop_
_entity_poly.entity_id
_entity_poly.type
_entity_poly.pdbx_seq_one_letter_code
_entity_poly.pdbx_strand_id
1 'polypeptide(L)'
;MKFRRVLTGLAVVAAVCIVAGPAWAKKKQPPEIRNWEYRATIQKTPGKPGGLLEFELPLEVLDKAKEDLSDIRVFESQSFLERGYLVYHGDKPERRIARRARIYDRTFEKGKWTRVVADFGERTLKNRLDIVTPGDNFRRRVQIEASDNGEAWALLVDKAFILRYRADGSSPGFDKLSVRVPETDHQFLRVTVFNGQDDEGVVDINNVSFWQEMADETDTTDIEPASREDVDEPEWPKTSEVVWDLSVRNLALHRLVLDVGESNFQRRYEVYGRNAVDTDVERLTNNGYVTKTEPVPWRKIGAGTIYRFQGVAFDERVAIPLHAARARYLRLVIYNRDDEPLSVNDAHIERLADMVGMENRGDAQLVLYVGNADAPIPEYDVVHYAKRLRYDGVREATVGPLEPNPRFGRVVAEHVSWFEQNPWVIWLALATVLIVMGTIIYHQVRETARFKIS
;
A
#
# COMPACT_ATOMS: atom_id res chain seq x y z
N MET A 1 53.35 42.66 -42.96
CA MET A 1 52.46 41.80 -43.78
C MET A 1 52.37 40.32 -43.36
N LYS A 2 53.16 39.81 -42.39
CA LYS A 2 53.13 38.39 -41.98
C LYS A 2 52.05 38.02 -40.95
N PHE A 3 51.57 38.96 -40.13
CA PHE A 3 50.55 38.70 -39.10
C PHE A 3 49.11 38.49 -39.65
N ARG A 4 48.84 38.95 -40.88
CA ARG A 4 47.50 38.92 -41.50
C ARG A 4 47.13 37.56 -42.10
N ARG A 5 48.13 36.69 -42.35
CA ARG A 5 47.95 35.34 -42.92
C ARG A 5 47.68 34.25 -41.88
N VAL A 6 48.11 34.46 -40.63
CA VAL A 6 47.84 33.53 -39.52
C VAL A 6 46.42 33.72 -38.97
N LEU A 7 45.94 34.97 -38.92
CA LEU A 7 44.55 35.25 -38.53
C LEU A 7 43.51 34.74 -39.54
N THR A 8 43.86 34.63 -40.82
CA THR A 8 42.94 34.10 -41.86
C THR A 8 42.77 32.58 -41.76
N GLY A 9 43.78 31.84 -41.30
CA GLY A 9 43.64 30.40 -41.02
C GLY A 9 42.76 30.10 -39.80
N LEU A 10 42.89 30.89 -38.73
CA LEU A 10 42.04 30.76 -37.54
C LEU A 10 40.58 31.18 -37.79
N ALA A 11 40.37 32.18 -38.67
CA ALA A 11 39.04 32.64 -39.05
C ALA A 11 38.26 31.61 -39.88
N VAL A 12 38.93 30.75 -40.66
CA VAL A 12 38.26 29.67 -41.43
C VAL A 12 37.85 28.51 -40.52
N VAL A 13 38.64 28.18 -39.49
CA VAL A 13 38.25 27.18 -38.47
C VAL A 13 37.10 27.70 -37.60
N ALA A 14 37.11 29.00 -37.25
CA ALA A 14 35.99 29.62 -36.54
C ALA A 14 34.72 29.73 -37.42
N ALA A 15 34.84 29.95 -38.73
CA ALA A 15 33.70 30.03 -39.65
C ALA A 15 33.02 28.67 -39.88
N VAL A 16 33.76 27.56 -39.86
CA VAL A 16 33.17 26.21 -39.90
C VAL A 16 32.42 25.88 -38.59
N CYS A 17 32.82 26.46 -37.46
CA CYS A 17 32.09 26.32 -36.20
C CYS A 17 30.86 27.26 -36.08
N ILE A 18 30.79 28.35 -36.87
CA ILE A 18 29.73 29.38 -36.74
C ILE A 18 28.55 29.15 -37.70
N VAL A 19 28.70 28.38 -38.78
CA VAL A 19 27.54 27.95 -39.61
C VAL A 19 26.77 26.77 -38.95
N ALA A 20 27.26 26.27 -37.82
CA ALA A 20 26.63 25.22 -37.02
C ALA A 20 25.88 25.76 -35.79
N GLY A 21 25.12 26.86 -35.92
CA GLY A 21 24.19 27.30 -34.88
C GLY A 21 22.91 27.90 -35.47
N PRO A 22 21.71 27.74 -34.86
CA PRO A 22 21.26 26.81 -33.83
C PRO A 22 20.05 26.01 -34.35
N ALA A 23 20.25 25.07 -35.26
CA ALA A 23 19.24 24.03 -35.45
C ALA A 23 19.50 23.02 -34.34
N TRP A 24 18.79 23.13 -33.22
CA TRP A 24 18.26 22.06 -32.35
C TRP A 24 17.49 22.76 -31.24
N ALA A 25 16.39 23.41 -31.62
CA ALA A 25 15.23 23.33 -30.75
C ALA A 25 14.96 21.83 -30.62
N LYS A 26 15.36 21.22 -29.49
CA LYS A 26 14.89 19.89 -29.09
C LYS A 26 13.37 20.01 -29.10
N LYS A 27 12.73 19.59 -30.19
CA LYS A 27 11.30 19.30 -30.20
C LYS A 27 11.15 18.27 -29.08
N LYS A 28 10.47 18.67 -28.00
CA LYS A 28 10.20 17.85 -26.81
C LYS A 28 9.98 16.42 -27.26
N GLN A 29 10.77 15.48 -26.75
CA GLN A 29 10.53 14.06 -26.96
C GLN A 29 9.02 13.83 -26.76
N PRO A 30 8.33 13.15 -27.70
CA PRO A 30 6.96 12.75 -27.43
C PRO A 30 7.00 11.95 -26.11
N PRO A 31 6.09 12.24 -25.16
CA PRO A 31 6.24 11.79 -23.79
C PRO A 31 6.28 10.28 -23.69
N GLU A 32 6.85 9.81 -22.58
CA GLU A 32 6.99 8.43 -22.11
C GLU A 32 5.73 7.56 -22.27
N ILE A 33 4.57 8.17 -22.56
CA ILE A 33 3.26 7.59 -22.91
C ILE A 33 3.32 6.37 -23.84
N ARG A 34 4.34 6.21 -24.69
CA ARG A 34 4.46 5.03 -25.58
C ARG A 34 4.81 3.74 -24.85
N ASN A 35 5.32 3.85 -23.63
CA ASN A 35 5.66 2.73 -22.77
C ASN A 35 4.47 2.27 -21.92
N TRP A 36 3.31 2.93 -22.07
CA TRP A 36 2.11 2.67 -21.28
C TRP A 36 1.11 1.93 -22.14
N GLU A 37 0.75 0.72 -21.75
CA GLU A 37 -0.13 -0.16 -22.52
C GLU A 37 -1.57 0.35 -22.60
N TYR A 38 -2.08 0.94 -21.51
CA TYR A 38 -3.48 1.31 -21.38
C TYR A 38 -3.65 2.77 -20.98
N ARG A 39 -4.83 3.31 -21.26
CA ARG A 39 -5.23 4.65 -20.87
C ARG A 39 -6.73 4.73 -20.57
N ALA A 40 -7.12 5.66 -19.72
CA ALA A 40 -8.51 5.97 -19.43
C ALA A 40 -8.71 7.48 -19.30
N THR A 41 -9.82 8.01 -19.82
CA THR A 41 -10.13 9.45 -19.71
C THR A 41 -10.70 9.75 -18.33
N ILE A 42 -10.16 10.75 -17.64
CA ILE A 42 -10.73 11.23 -16.37
C ILE A 42 -11.83 12.24 -16.70
N GLN A 43 -13.05 11.92 -16.28
CA GLN A 43 -14.24 12.75 -16.41
C GLN A 43 -14.42 13.56 -15.14
N LYS A 44 -14.59 14.87 -15.27
CA LYS A 44 -14.82 15.78 -14.14
C LYS A 44 -15.76 16.89 -14.55
N THR A 45 -16.51 17.42 -13.60
CA THR A 45 -17.34 18.60 -13.84
C THR A 45 -16.44 19.82 -14.09
N PRO A 46 -16.62 20.57 -15.20
CA PRO A 46 -15.90 21.80 -15.45
C PRO A 46 -16.11 22.80 -14.32
N GLY A 47 -15.09 23.62 -14.04
CA GLY A 47 -15.23 24.65 -13.02
C GLY A 47 -13.91 25.24 -12.57
N LYS A 48 -14.02 26.26 -11.72
CA LYS A 48 -12.86 27.03 -11.27
C LYS A 48 -11.76 26.14 -10.66
N PRO A 49 -10.48 26.50 -10.89
CA PRO A 49 -9.36 25.86 -10.19
C PRO A 49 -9.47 26.12 -8.68
N GLY A 50 -8.80 25.27 -7.90
CA GLY A 50 -8.80 25.31 -6.44
C GLY A 50 -9.31 24.03 -5.82
N GLY A 51 -8.73 23.69 -4.67
CA GLY A 51 -9.02 22.47 -3.94
C GLY A 51 -8.41 21.21 -4.54
N LEU A 52 -8.92 20.08 -4.09
CA LEU A 52 -8.47 18.74 -4.45
C LEU A 52 -9.44 18.12 -5.45
N LEU A 53 -8.92 17.60 -6.56
CA LEU A 53 -9.63 16.75 -7.49
C LEU A 53 -9.41 15.29 -7.06
N GLU A 54 -10.48 14.52 -6.87
CA GLU A 54 -10.41 13.16 -6.35
C GLU A 54 -11.23 12.17 -7.18
N PHE A 55 -10.73 10.96 -7.34
CA PHE A 55 -11.43 9.84 -7.96
C PHE A 55 -10.92 8.51 -7.41
N GLU A 56 -11.76 7.48 -7.42
CA GLU A 56 -11.35 6.10 -7.13
C GLU A 56 -10.66 5.49 -8.38
N LEU A 57 -9.59 4.71 -8.17
CA LEU A 57 -9.02 3.88 -9.23
C LEU A 57 -9.99 2.75 -9.60
N PRO A 58 -10.43 2.66 -10.87
CA PRO A 58 -11.25 1.53 -11.31
C PRO A 58 -10.53 0.19 -11.12
N LEU A 59 -11.31 -0.86 -10.87
CA LEU A 59 -10.80 -2.23 -10.76
C LEU A 59 -10.02 -2.67 -12.01
N GLU A 60 -10.44 -2.23 -13.21
CA GLU A 60 -9.72 -2.48 -14.47
C GLU A 60 -8.30 -1.89 -14.45
N VAL A 61 -8.13 -0.70 -13.87
CA VAL A 61 -6.82 -0.05 -13.73
C VAL A 61 -5.97 -0.81 -12.72
N LEU A 62 -6.54 -1.18 -11.56
CA LEU A 62 -5.85 -1.99 -10.55
C LEU A 62 -5.39 -3.33 -11.13
N ASP A 63 -6.23 -3.99 -11.94
CA ASP A 63 -5.86 -5.24 -12.59
C ASP A 63 -4.68 -5.08 -13.54
N LYS A 64 -4.50 -3.93 -14.19
CA LYS A 64 -3.38 -3.70 -15.14
C LYS A 64 -2.14 -3.07 -14.51
N ALA A 65 -2.26 -2.51 -13.31
CA ALA A 65 -1.15 -1.89 -12.61
C ALA A 65 -0.15 -2.93 -12.04
N LYS A 66 1.02 -2.45 -11.67
CA LYS A 66 1.96 -3.10 -10.75
C LYS A 66 1.39 -3.11 -9.34
N GLU A 67 1.89 -4.03 -8.52
CA GLU A 67 1.45 -4.16 -7.13
C GLU A 67 1.69 -2.89 -6.31
N ASP A 68 2.76 -2.15 -6.58
CA ASP A 68 3.09 -0.89 -5.90
C ASP A 68 2.41 0.34 -6.53
N LEU A 69 1.58 0.16 -7.57
CA LEU A 69 0.93 1.21 -8.36
C LEU A 69 1.91 2.24 -8.95
N SER A 70 3.19 1.88 -9.06
CA SER A 70 4.26 2.76 -9.57
C SER A 70 4.10 3.08 -11.06
N ASP A 71 3.37 2.24 -11.79
CA ASP A 71 3.03 2.39 -13.19
C ASP A 71 1.63 2.97 -13.37
N ILE A 72 1.29 4.01 -12.62
CA ILE A 72 0.16 4.89 -12.93
C ILE A 72 0.70 6.29 -13.21
N ARG A 73 0.18 6.98 -14.23
CA ARG A 73 0.48 8.40 -14.47
C ARG A 73 -0.75 9.13 -14.95
N VAL A 74 -0.86 10.39 -14.57
CA VAL A 74 -1.93 11.28 -15.04
C VAL A 74 -1.32 12.38 -15.90
N PHE A 75 -1.78 12.50 -17.14
CA PHE A 75 -1.32 13.54 -18.06
C PHE A 75 -2.49 14.40 -18.55
N GLU A 76 -2.19 15.65 -18.88
CA GLU A 76 -3.10 16.48 -19.65
C GLU A 76 -3.17 16.02 -21.12
N SER A 77 -4.38 15.86 -21.65
CA SER A 77 -4.63 15.27 -22.97
C SER A 77 -3.93 16.00 -24.13
N GLN A 78 -3.87 17.35 -24.07
CA GLN A 78 -3.33 18.19 -25.14
C GLN A 78 -1.83 18.47 -25.00
N SER A 79 -1.41 18.90 -23.80
CA SER A 79 -0.04 19.32 -23.51
C SER A 79 0.88 18.14 -23.19
N PHE A 80 0.29 16.98 -22.83
CA PHE A 80 0.97 15.86 -22.21
C PHE A 80 1.83 16.25 -21.00
N LEU A 81 1.39 17.30 -20.30
CA LEU A 81 1.99 17.67 -19.03
C LEU A 81 1.56 16.66 -17.98
N GLU A 82 2.54 16.06 -17.32
CA GLU A 82 2.29 15.16 -16.19
C GLU A 82 1.77 15.95 -14.99
N ARG A 83 0.83 15.35 -14.27
CA ARG A 83 0.18 15.93 -13.11
C ARG A 83 0.47 15.08 -11.90
N GLY A 84 1.13 15.68 -10.91
CA GLY A 84 1.39 15.04 -9.64
C GLY A 84 0.10 14.70 -8.90
N TYR A 85 0.09 13.53 -8.29
CA TYR A 85 -1.04 12.97 -7.55
C TYR A 85 -0.52 12.24 -6.30
N LEU A 86 -1.42 11.86 -5.40
CA LEU A 86 -1.15 10.87 -4.36
C LEU A 86 -2.19 9.75 -4.45
N VAL A 87 -1.79 8.54 -4.08
CA VAL A 87 -2.71 7.44 -3.81
C VAL A 87 -2.85 7.30 -2.31
N TYR A 88 -4.07 7.16 -1.83
CA TYR A 88 -4.37 6.94 -0.43
C TYR A 88 -5.63 6.07 -0.32
N HIS A 89 -5.78 5.34 0.77
CA HIS A 89 -7.04 4.68 1.08
C HIS A 89 -8.03 5.71 1.62
N GLY A 90 -9.32 5.54 1.37
CA GLY A 90 -10.40 6.35 1.95
C GLY A 90 -10.45 6.24 3.48
N ASP A 91 -9.40 6.70 4.16
CA ASP A 91 -9.27 6.69 5.60
C ASP A 91 -10.05 7.88 6.13
N LYS A 92 -11.19 7.60 6.75
CA LYS A 92 -11.61 8.41 7.88
C LYS A 92 -10.71 8.00 9.04
N PRO A 93 -9.94 8.93 9.64
CA PRO A 93 -8.98 8.58 10.67
C PRO A 93 -9.73 7.92 11.84
N GLU A 94 -9.45 6.65 12.09
CA GLU A 94 -9.87 5.94 13.30
C GLU A 94 -9.36 6.76 14.49
N ARG A 95 -10.23 7.54 15.14
CA ARG A 95 -9.83 8.43 16.22
C ARG A 95 -9.65 7.61 17.49
N ARG A 96 -8.48 6.98 17.64
CA ARG A 96 -8.10 6.28 18.86
C ARG A 96 -7.71 7.27 19.95
N ILE A 97 -8.66 7.62 20.81
CA ILE A 97 -8.34 8.29 22.08
C ILE A 97 -8.03 7.21 23.10
N ALA A 98 -6.76 6.82 23.22
CA ALA A 98 -6.33 5.92 24.28
C ALA A 98 -6.00 6.74 25.54
N ARG A 99 -6.69 6.46 26.65
CA ARG A 99 -6.36 7.07 27.95
C ARG A 99 -6.29 6.04 29.06
N ARG A 100 -5.23 6.19 29.86
CA ARG A 100 -5.00 5.40 31.05
C ARG A 100 -5.82 5.95 32.21
N ALA A 101 -6.53 5.07 32.93
CA ALA A 101 -7.19 5.44 34.16
C ALA A 101 -6.19 5.54 35.32
N ARG A 102 -6.50 6.39 36.30
CA ARG A 102 -5.95 6.25 37.65
C ARG A 102 -6.70 5.12 38.34
N ILE A 103 -5.96 4.14 38.86
CA ILE A 103 -6.54 3.01 39.58
C ILE A 103 -6.41 3.23 41.09
N TYR A 104 -7.49 3.01 41.83
CA TYR A 104 -7.51 2.99 43.30
C TYR A 104 -8.59 2.02 43.83
N ASP A 105 -8.78 2.01 45.16
CA ASP A 105 -9.72 1.13 45.87
C ASP A 105 -9.61 -0.34 45.48
N ARG A 106 -8.37 -0.82 45.43
CA ARG A 106 -8.10 -2.23 45.19
C ARG A 106 -8.62 -3.05 46.36
N THR A 107 -9.62 -3.88 46.08
CA THR A 107 -10.20 -4.83 47.01
C THR A 107 -10.16 -6.22 46.39
N PHE A 108 -10.08 -7.26 47.20
CA PHE A 108 -10.02 -8.63 46.69
C PHE A 108 -10.58 -9.62 47.71
N GLU A 109 -10.98 -10.78 47.20
CA GLU A 109 -11.23 -11.97 47.98
C GLU A 109 -10.36 -13.09 47.41
N LYS A 110 -9.41 -13.58 48.22
CA LYS A 110 -8.40 -14.54 47.77
C LYS A 110 -9.06 -15.78 47.13
N GLY A 111 -8.61 -16.14 45.94
CA GLY A 111 -9.14 -17.28 45.19
C GLY A 111 -10.51 -17.03 44.54
N LYS A 112 -11.08 -15.82 44.63
CA LYS A 112 -12.38 -15.50 44.03
C LYS A 112 -12.33 -14.34 43.06
N TRP A 113 -11.89 -13.16 43.48
CA TRP A 113 -11.87 -11.97 42.62
C TRP A 113 -10.96 -10.86 43.15
N THR A 114 -10.54 -9.99 42.24
CA THR A 114 -9.93 -8.69 42.51
C THR A 114 -10.77 -7.60 41.84
N ARG A 115 -10.98 -6.50 42.54
CA ARG A 115 -11.74 -5.35 42.09
C ARG A 115 -10.94 -4.08 42.23
N VAL A 116 -11.06 -3.20 41.25
CA VAL A 116 -10.48 -1.86 41.27
C VAL A 116 -11.47 -0.82 40.76
N VAL A 117 -11.29 0.43 41.18
CA VAL A 117 -11.93 1.59 40.58
C VAL A 117 -10.95 2.26 39.62
N ALA A 118 -11.38 2.43 38.38
CA ALA A 118 -10.68 3.14 37.33
C ALA A 118 -11.33 4.51 37.13
N ASP A 119 -10.61 5.58 37.49
CA ASP A 119 -11.00 6.97 37.29
C ASP A 119 -10.31 7.56 36.06
N PHE A 120 -11.12 8.02 35.13
CA PHE A 120 -10.66 8.60 33.86
C PHE A 120 -10.49 10.12 33.93
N GLY A 121 -10.75 10.74 35.08
CA GLY A 121 -10.56 12.17 35.37
C GLY A 121 -11.61 13.09 34.73
N GLU A 122 -12.16 12.72 33.58
CA GLU A 122 -13.22 13.45 32.89
C GLU A 122 -14.21 12.50 32.19
N ARG A 123 -15.42 13.02 31.94
CA ARG A 123 -16.42 12.32 31.13
C ARG A 123 -15.93 12.25 29.69
N THR A 124 -15.60 11.04 29.25
CA THR A 124 -15.18 10.77 27.86
C THR A 124 -15.92 9.55 27.39
N LEU A 125 -16.41 9.57 26.15
CA LEU A 125 -17.10 8.44 25.54
C LEU A 125 -16.15 7.24 25.37
N LYS A 126 -16.59 6.05 25.79
CA LYS A 126 -15.81 4.81 25.81
C LYS A 126 -16.68 3.67 25.30
N ASN A 127 -16.10 2.77 24.52
CA ASN A 127 -16.77 1.55 24.06
C ASN A 127 -15.88 0.30 24.12
N ARG A 128 -14.61 0.43 24.52
CA ARG A 128 -13.73 -0.72 24.79
C ARG A 128 -12.70 -0.41 25.87
N LEU A 129 -12.45 -1.40 26.72
CA LEU A 129 -11.60 -1.33 27.91
C LEU A 129 -10.48 -2.38 27.82
N ASP A 130 -9.23 -1.93 27.91
CA ASP A 130 -8.06 -2.80 28.09
C ASP A 130 -7.79 -2.99 29.59
N ILE A 131 -7.67 -4.24 30.01
CA ILE A 131 -7.47 -4.66 31.40
C ILE A 131 -6.20 -5.50 31.45
N VAL A 132 -5.10 -4.88 31.85
CA VAL A 132 -3.80 -5.54 31.91
C VAL A 132 -3.65 -6.28 33.22
N THR A 133 -3.72 -7.59 33.17
CA THR A 133 -3.45 -8.48 34.30
C THR A 133 -2.20 -9.32 34.03
N PRO A 134 -1.29 -9.50 35.00
CA PRO A 134 -0.14 -10.38 34.86
C PRO A 134 -0.56 -11.86 34.93
N GLY A 135 0.40 -12.73 34.65
CA GLY A 135 0.19 -14.17 34.52
C GLY A 135 0.17 -14.60 33.07
N ASP A 136 0.34 -15.89 32.88
CA ASP A 136 0.36 -16.60 31.61
C ASP A 136 -0.66 -17.74 31.68
N ASN A 137 -1.19 -18.17 30.54
CA ASN A 137 -2.13 -19.29 30.45
C ASN A 137 -3.36 -19.15 31.36
N PHE A 138 -4.02 -18.00 31.34
CA PHE A 138 -5.23 -17.75 32.12
C PHE A 138 -6.44 -17.47 31.22
N ARG A 139 -7.62 -17.78 31.76
CA ARG A 139 -8.92 -17.26 31.30
C ARG A 139 -9.68 -16.75 32.52
N ARG A 140 -9.94 -15.45 32.55
CA ARG A 140 -10.55 -14.77 33.70
C ARG A 140 -11.82 -14.07 33.28
N ARG A 141 -12.88 -14.26 34.06
CA ARG A 141 -14.13 -13.54 33.86
C ARG A 141 -13.98 -12.12 34.37
N VAL A 142 -14.58 -11.16 33.68
CA VAL A 142 -14.60 -9.75 34.03
C VAL A 142 -16.03 -9.27 34.13
N GLN A 143 -16.31 -8.46 35.13
CA GLN A 143 -17.52 -7.66 35.29
C GLN A 143 -17.14 -6.18 35.33
N ILE A 144 -17.91 -5.35 34.64
CA ILE A 144 -17.67 -3.91 34.54
C ILE A 144 -18.94 -3.18 34.96
N GLU A 145 -18.78 -2.26 35.91
CA GLU A 145 -19.84 -1.36 36.38
C GLU A 145 -19.38 0.08 36.17
N ALA A 146 -20.34 1.00 36.04
CA ALA A 146 -20.07 2.42 35.81
C ALA A 146 -20.73 3.30 36.87
N SER A 147 -20.11 4.44 37.13
CA SER A 147 -20.59 5.43 38.08
C SER A 147 -20.17 6.84 37.67
N ASP A 148 -20.99 7.81 38.03
CA ASP A 148 -20.67 9.24 37.94
C ASP A 148 -20.16 9.83 39.25
N ASN A 149 -20.40 9.17 40.38
CA ASN A 149 -20.10 9.70 41.71
C ASN A 149 -19.21 8.77 42.57
N GLY A 150 -18.88 7.58 42.08
CA GLY A 150 -18.11 6.56 42.81
C GLY A 150 -18.92 5.82 43.89
N GLU A 151 -20.19 6.17 44.10
CA GLU A 151 -21.05 5.62 45.15
C GLU A 151 -22.13 4.71 44.58
N ALA A 152 -22.86 5.18 43.57
CA ALA A 152 -23.91 4.45 42.88
C ALA A 152 -23.36 3.82 41.60
N TRP A 153 -23.46 2.50 41.48
CA TRP A 153 -22.85 1.74 40.39
C TRP A 153 -23.92 1.03 39.56
N ALA A 154 -23.89 1.26 38.24
CA ALA A 154 -24.73 0.59 37.26
C ALA A 154 -23.93 -0.49 36.52
N LEU A 155 -24.53 -1.66 36.30
CA LEU A 155 -23.87 -2.76 35.60
C LEU A 155 -23.79 -2.46 34.09
N LEU A 156 -22.58 -2.44 33.53
CA LEU A 156 -22.37 -2.31 32.08
C LEU A 156 -22.15 -3.66 31.40
N VAL A 157 -21.32 -4.50 32.02
CA VAL A 157 -20.98 -5.83 31.52
C VAL A 157 -21.03 -6.79 32.69
N ASP A 158 -22.01 -7.70 32.69
CA ASP A 158 -22.11 -8.76 33.71
C ASP A 158 -20.96 -9.75 33.58
N LYS A 159 -20.69 -10.19 32.34
CA LYS A 159 -19.74 -11.24 32.04
C LYS A 159 -19.05 -10.95 30.71
N ALA A 160 -17.74 -10.81 30.77
CA ALA A 160 -16.82 -10.88 29.64
C ALA A 160 -15.60 -11.70 30.05
N PHE A 161 -14.71 -11.99 29.11
CA PHE A 161 -13.47 -12.73 29.41
C PHE A 161 -12.25 -11.97 28.91
N ILE A 162 -11.23 -11.94 29.75
CA ILE A 162 -9.85 -11.68 29.32
C ILE A 162 -9.08 -13.00 29.42
N LEU A 163 -8.17 -13.21 28.49
CA LEU A 163 -7.40 -14.43 28.41
C LEU A 163 -6.01 -14.15 27.85
N ARG A 164 -5.08 -14.98 28.26
CA ARG A 164 -3.71 -15.01 27.76
C ARG A 164 -3.26 -16.45 27.75
N TYR A 165 -2.77 -16.90 26.60
CA TYR A 165 -2.11 -18.18 26.44
C TYR A 165 -0.72 -17.90 25.90
N ARG A 166 0.30 -18.56 26.44
CA ARG A 166 1.68 -18.47 25.92
C ARG A 166 1.92 -19.59 24.93
N ALA A 167 2.95 -19.38 24.12
CA ALA A 167 3.34 -20.39 23.17
C ALA A 167 3.90 -21.62 23.90
N ASP A 168 3.43 -22.81 23.54
CA ASP A 168 3.82 -24.08 24.18
C ASP A 168 4.38 -25.08 23.15
N GLY A 169 5.23 -24.60 22.24
CA GLY A 169 5.83 -25.40 21.15
C GLY A 169 4.83 -25.93 20.10
N SER A 170 3.55 -26.04 20.47
CA SER A 170 2.43 -26.62 19.73
C SER A 170 1.38 -25.55 19.40
N SER A 171 1.32 -24.48 20.20
CA SER A 171 0.47 -23.28 20.04
C SER A 171 1.31 -22.02 20.03
N PRO A 172 1.00 -21.02 19.17
CA PRO A 172 1.46 -19.66 19.40
C PRO A 172 0.68 -19.06 20.59
N GLY A 173 1.31 -18.11 21.29
CA GLY A 173 0.63 -17.37 22.35
C GLY A 173 -0.49 -16.49 21.77
N PHE A 174 -1.51 -16.25 22.56
CA PHE A 174 -2.68 -15.44 22.21
C PHE A 174 -3.09 -14.60 23.42
N ASP A 175 -3.20 -13.28 23.22
CA ASP A 175 -3.61 -12.35 24.26
C ASP A 175 -4.91 -11.65 23.82
N LYS A 176 -5.94 -11.75 24.68
CA LYS A 176 -7.11 -10.88 24.64
C LYS A 176 -7.27 -10.25 26.02
N LEU A 177 -6.79 -9.03 26.14
CA LEU A 177 -6.90 -8.24 27.36
C LEU A 177 -7.91 -7.11 27.24
N SER A 178 -8.73 -7.11 26.20
CA SER A 178 -9.71 -6.06 25.93
C SER A 178 -11.14 -6.58 25.98
N VAL A 179 -12.04 -5.76 26.51
CA VAL A 179 -13.47 -6.04 26.69
C VAL A 179 -14.27 -4.92 26.05
N ARG A 180 -15.24 -5.28 25.20
CA ARG A 180 -16.21 -4.32 24.66
C ARG A 180 -17.21 -3.95 25.75
N VAL A 181 -17.50 -2.66 25.89
CA VAL A 181 -18.51 -2.14 26.81
C VAL A 181 -19.60 -1.41 26.01
N PRO A 182 -20.85 -1.39 26.48
CA PRO A 182 -21.84 -0.45 25.96
C PRO A 182 -21.28 0.97 25.95
N GLU A 183 -21.64 1.75 24.93
CA GLU A 183 -21.17 3.13 24.82
C GLU A 183 -21.54 3.92 26.07
N THR A 184 -20.53 4.49 26.74
CA THR A 184 -20.66 5.11 28.05
C THR A 184 -19.71 6.30 28.18
N ASP A 185 -20.13 7.38 28.82
CA ASP A 185 -19.28 8.54 29.12
C ASP A 185 -18.86 8.64 30.60
N HIS A 186 -19.35 7.72 31.45
CA HIS A 186 -19.13 7.70 32.90
C HIS A 186 -17.64 7.85 33.28
N GLN A 187 -17.35 8.69 34.27
CA GLN A 187 -15.98 8.97 34.72
C GLN A 187 -15.35 7.79 35.45
N PHE A 188 -16.13 7.03 36.22
CA PHE A 188 -15.63 5.93 37.03
C PHE A 188 -16.12 4.60 36.47
N LEU A 189 -15.20 3.66 36.25
CA LEU A 189 -15.53 2.27 35.98
C LEU A 189 -14.97 1.37 37.08
N ARG A 190 -15.80 0.48 37.61
CA ARG A 190 -15.39 -0.54 38.57
C ARG A 190 -15.21 -1.84 37.83
N VAL A 191 -13.98 -2.34 37.86
CA VAL A 191 -13.58 -3.54 37.12
C VAL A 191 -13.36 -4.64 38.14
N THR A 192 -14.14 -5.71 38.04
CA THR A 192 -13.97 -6.92 38.87
C THR A 192 -13.45 -8.04 37.96
N VAL A 193 -12.25 -8.53 38.23
CA VAL A 193 -11.64 -9.69 37.58
C VAL A 193 -11.76 -10.88 38.52
N PHE A 194 -12.46 -11.91 38.09
CA PHE A 194 -12.61 -13.16 38.85
C PHE A 194 -11.42 -14.07 38.59
N ASN A 195 -11.00 -14.80 39.63
CA ASN A 195 -9.99 -15.84 39.53
C ASN A 195 -10.42 -16.89 38.49
N GLY A 196 -9.49 -17.23 37.61
CA GLY A 196 -9.58 -18.41 36.75
C GLY A 196 -9.40 -19.69 37.56
N GLN A 197 -9.62 -20.83 36.91
CA GLN A 197 -9.53 -22.14 37.54
C GLN A 197 -8.14 -22.43 38.12
N ASP A 198 -7.09 -21.93 37.45
CA ASP A 198 -5.69 -22.16 37.84
C ASP A 198 -5.09 -21.01 38.67
N ASP A 199 -5.90 -20.01 39.07
CA ASP A 199 -5.43 -18.88 39.87
C ASP A 199 -5.43 -19.21 41.37
N GLU A 200 -4.29 -19.66 41.91
CA GLU A 200 -4.14 -20.00 43.34
C GLU A 200 -4.06 -18.78 44.29
N GLY A 201 -3.99 -17.56 43.75
CA GLY A 201 -3.66 -16.33 44.48
C GLY A 201 -4.61 -15.15 44.26
N VAL A 202 -4.10 -13.93 44.49
CA VAL A 202 -4.80 -12.68 44.14
C VAL A 202 -4.43 -12.33 42.70
N VAL A 203 -5.41 -12.01 41.88
CA VAL A 203 -5.17 -11.53 40.51
C VAL A 203 -4.84 -10.04 40.56
N ASP A 204 -3.67 -9.65 40.06
CA ASP A 204 -3.33 -8.23 39.96
C ASP A 204 -3.97 -7.56 38.73
N ILE A 205 -4.42 -6.31 38.90
CA ILE A 205 -4.92 -5.46 37.80
C ILE A 205 -3.94 -4.28 37.64
N ASN A 206 -2.93 -4.45 36.79
CA ASN A 206 -1.83 -3.50 36.64
C ASN A 206 -2.25 -2.22 35.94
N ASN A 207 -3.17 -2.35 34.98
CA ASN A 207 -3.65 -1.22 34.21
C ASN A 207 -5.08 -1.42 33.74
N VAL A 208 -5.78 -0.30 33.63
CA VAL A 208 -7.09 -0.16 33.00
C VAL A 208 -6.97 1.08 32.11
N SER A 209 -7.14 0.88 30.82
CA SER A 209 -7.19 1.97 29.84
C SER A 209 -8.40 1.79 28.96
N PHE A 210 -8.95 2.88 28.46
CA PHE A 210 -9.96 2.80 27.40
C PHE A 210 -9.38 3.31 26.11
N TRP A 211 -9.98 2.85 25.02
CA TRP A 211 -9.97 3.54 23.75
C TRP A 211 -11.39 3.74 23.27
N GLN A 212 -11.58 4.79 22.48
CA GLN A 212 -12.80 4.99 21.73
C GLN A 212 -12.56 4.45 20.32
N GLU A 213 -13.23 3.35 19.99
CA GLU A 213 -13.40 2.94 18.59
C GLU A 213 -14.53 3.83 18.04
N MET A 214 -14.18 5.05 17.59
CA MET A 214 -15.10 5.77 16.71
C MET A 214 -15.18 4.95 15.45
N ALA A 215 -16.33 4.32 15.20
CA ALA A 215 -16.65 3.72 13.91
C ALA A 215 -16.81 4.87 12.90
N ASP A 216 -15.68 5.45 12.53
CA ASP A 216 -15.55 5.99 11.20
C ASP A 216 -15.42 4.75 10.33
N GLU A 217 -16.56 4.29 9.80
CA GLU A 217 -16.59 3.26 8.75
C GLU A 217 -15.59 3.71 7.68
N THR A 218 -14.43 3.06 7.68
CA THR A 218 -13.52 3.13 6.54
C THR A 218 -14.34 2.74 5.34
N ASP A 219 -14.30 3.56 4.29
CA ASP A 219 -15.08 3.31 3.08
C ASP A 219 -14.56 1.99 2.48
N THR A 220 -15.32 0.94 2.73
CA THR A 220 -14.99 -0.42 2.37
C THR A 220 -16.02 -0.90 1.39
N THR A 221 -15.56 -1.67 0.42
CA THR A 221 -16.44 -2.29 -0.57
C THR A 221 -16.29 -3.79 -0.45
N ASP A 222 -17.40 -4.49 -0.44
CA ASP A 222 -17.41 -5.95 -0.48
C ASP A 222 -16.96 -6.43 -1.86
N ILE A 223 -16.18 -7.51 -1.86
CA ILE A 223 -15.78 -8.24 -3.05
C ILE A 223 -16.35 -9.64 -2.93
N GLU A 224 -17.15 -10.00 -3.92
CA GLU A 224 -17.55 -11.38 -4.13
C GLU A 224 -16.40 -12.13 -4.85
N PRO A 225 -15.87 -13.21 -4.26
CA PRO A 225 -14.91 -14.07 -4.95
C PRO A 225 -15.49 -14.61 -6.26
N ALA A 226 -14.69 -14.62 -7.31
CA ALA A 226 -15.07 -15.27 -8.56
C ALA A 226 -15.08 -16.81 -8.43
N SER A 227 -14.23 -17.35 -7.55
CA SER A 227 -14.24 -18.77 -7.23
C SER A 227 -13.71 -19.03 -5.82
N ARG A 228 -14.11 -20.18 -5.28
CA ARG A 228 -13.61 -20.77 -4.04
C ARG A 228 -13.18 -22.21 -4.33
N GLU A 229 -12.02 -22.58 -3.80
CA GLU A 229 -11.50 -23.95 -3.81
C GLU A 229 -11.15 -24.35 -2.38
N ASP A 230 -11.84 -25.36 -1.86
CA ASP A 230 -11.46 -26.02 -0.61
C ASP A 230 -10.43 -27.10 -0.95
N VAL A 231 -9.22 -26.94 -0.42
CA VAL A 231 -8.12 -27.87 -0.67
C VAL A 231 -8.26 -29.01 0.34
N ASP A 232 -8.98 -30.04 -0.08
CA ASP A 232 -9.23 -31.23 0.72
C ASP A 232 -7.94 -32.06 0.86
N GLU A 233 -7.47 -32.21 2.10
CA GLU A 233 -6.53 -33.25 2.51
C GLU A 233 -7.30 -34.47 3.09
N PRO A 234 -6.68 -35.66 3.18
CA PRO A 234 -7.36 -36.91 3.58
C PRO A 234 -8.12 -36.81 4.91
N GLU A 235 -9.07 -37.71 5.16
CA GLU A 235 -9.85 -37.81 6.40
C GLU A 235 -9.02 -37.44 7.64
N TRP A 236 -9.29 -36.26 8.23
CA TRP A 236 -8.63 -35.62 9.39
C TRP A 236 -7.31 -34.87 9.14
N PRO A 237 -7.30 -33.85 8.27
CA PRO A 237 -6.09 -33.07 8.08
C PRO A 237 -5.86 -32.16 9.29
N LYS A 238 -4.60 -32.07 9.73
CA LYS A 238 -4.18 -31.16 10.82
C LYS A 238 -4.41 -29.68 10.45
N THR A 239 -4.71 -29.41 9.19
CA THR A 239 -5.00 -28.10 8.61
C THR A 239 -6.16 -28.16 7.63
N SER A 240 -6.96 -27.11 7.56
CA SER A 240 -7.91 -26.85 6.46
C SER A 240 -7.37 -25.72 5.61
N GLU A 241 -7.43 -25.86 4.29
CA GLU A 241 -7.00 -24.84 3.35
C GLU A 241 -8.16 -24.41 2.45
N VAL A 242 -8.37 -23.10 2.33
CA VAL A 242 -9.38 -22.51 1.43
C VAL A 242 -8.71 -21.43 0.59
N VAL A 243 -8.95 -21.48 -0.72
CA VAL A 243 -8.41 -20.52 -1.68
C VAL A 243 -9.55 -19.77 -2.38
N TRP A 244 -9.45 -18.44 -2.43
CA TRP A 244 -10.35 -17.57 -3.17
C TRP A 244 -9.63 -16.87 -4.32
N ASP A 245 -10.24 -16.82 -5.50
CA ASP A 245 -9.84 -15.93 -6.60
C ASP A 245 -10.76 -14.70 -6.60
N LEU A 246 -10.20 -13.51 -6.37
CA LEU A 246 -10.92 -12.24 -6.36
C LEU A 246 -11.08 -11.63 -7.76
N SER A 247 -10.62 -12.32 -8.82
CA SER A 247 -10.61 -11.93 -10.24
C SER A 247 -9.76 -10.72 -10.63
N VAL A 248 -9.53 -9.79 -9.71
CA VAL A 248 -8.83 -8.52 -9.94
C VAL A 248 -7.51 -8.51 -9.18
N ARG A 249 -6.41 -8.12 -9.85
CA ARG A 249 -5.11 -7.94 -9.22
C ARG A 249 -5.04 -6.66 -8.40
N ASN A 250 -4.13 -6.67 -7.42
CA ASN A 250 -3.73 -5.49 -6.65
C ASN A 250 -4.82 -4.83 -5.81
N LEU A 251 -5.91 -5.54 -5.51
CA LEU A 251 -6.94 -5.06 -4.58
C LEU A 251 -6.35 -4.80 -3.19
N ALA A 252 -6.58 -3.63 -2.60
CA ALA A 252 -6.13 -3.33 -1.24
C ALA A 252 -7.08 -3.96 -0.20
N LEU A 253 -6.74 -5.14 0.30
CA LEU A 253 -7.66 -5.94 1.11
C LEU A 253 -7.70 -5.46 2.57
N HIS A 254 -8.88 -5.20 3.10
CA HIS A 254 -9.10 -4.74 4.48
C HIS A 254 -9.29 -5.93 5.43
N ARG A 255 -10.24 -6.80 5.11
CA ARG A 255 -10.71 -7.87 6.02
C ARG A 255 -11.24 -9.07 5.26
N LEU A 256 -11.04 -10.26 5.83
CA LEU A 256 -11.71 -11.50 5.47
C LEU A 256 -12.62 -11.89 6.64
N VAL A 257 -13.94 -11.84 6.45
CA VAL A 257 -14.94 -12.18 7.46
C VAL A 257 -15.47 -13.57 7.14
N LEU A 258 -15.23 -14.52 8.05
CA LEU A 258 -15.65 -15.90 7.85
C LEU A 258 -17.06 -16.14 8.40
N ASP A 259 -17.89 -16.86 7.64
CA ASP A 259 -19.04 -17.55 8.19
C ASP A 259 -18.64 -18.99 8.57
N VAL A 260 -18.72 -19.27 9.87
CA VAL A 260 -18.29 -20.54 10.46
C VAL A 260 -19.50 -21.19 11.14
N GLY A 261 -19.76 -22.46 10.87
CA GLY A 261 -20.90 -23.19 11.40
C GLY A 261 -20.83 -23.49 12.91
N GLU A 262 -19.63 -23.67 13.45
CA GLU A 262 -19.44 -24.08 14.84
C GLU A 262 -19.72 -22.96 15.85
N SER A 263 -20.40 -23.31 16.94
CA SER A 263 -20.74 -22.38 18.03
C SER A 263 -19.60 -22.08 19.01
N ASN A 264 -18.65 -23.01 19.15
CA ASN A 264 -17.58 -22.94 20.14
C ASN A 264 -16.29 -23.45 19.52
N PHE A 265 -15.35 -22.56 19.23
CA PHE A 265 -14.06 -22.93 18.67
C PHE A 265 -13.00 -21.88 18.96
N GLN A 266 -11.74 -22.31 18.85
CA GLN A 266 -10.58 -21.44 18.77
C GLN A 266 -9.57 -22.10 17.82
N ARG A 267 -9.21 -21.42 16.73
CA ARG A 267 -8.25 -21.93 15.75
C ARG A 267 -7.22 -20.89 15.39
N ARG A 268 -5.98 -21.32 15.23
CA ARG A 268 -4.95 -20.49 14.59
C ARG A 268 -5.24 -20.46 13.09
N TYR A 269 -5.00 -19.31 12.47
CA TYR A 269 -4.98 -19.20 11.03
C TYR A 269 -3.69 -18.54 10.52
N GLU A 270 -3.39 -18.79 9.26
CA GLU A 270 -2.46 -18.00 8.45
C GLU A 270 -3.13 -17.64 7.13
N VAL A 271 -2.94 -16.40 6.69
CA VAL A 271 -3.42 -15.93 5.39
C VAL A 271 -2.25 -15.61 4.50
N TYR A 272 -2.34 -16.06 3.27
CA TYR A 272 -1.38 -15.80 2.21
C TYR A 272 -2.07 -15.16 1.02
N GLY A 273 -1.31 -14.44 0.19
CA GLY A 273 -1.80 -13.97 -1.09
C GLY A 273 -0.75 -13.89 -2.18
N ARG A 274 -1.24 -13.81 -3.41
CA ARG A 274 -0.47 -13.64 -4.65
C ARG A 274 -1.33 -12.99 -5.74
N ASN A 275 -0.71 -12.34 -6.72
CA ASN A 275 -1.42 -11.69 -7.83
C ASN A 275 -1.52 -12.55 -9.10
N ALA A 276 -0.80 -13.67 -9.17
CA ALA A 276 -0.84 -14.61 -10.28
C ALA A 276 -0.61 -16.04 -9.77
N VAL A 277 -1.07 -17.04 -10.53
CA VAL A 277 -0.83 -18.45 -10.24
C VAL A 277 0.56 -18.85 -10.66
N ASP A 278 0.95 -18.48 -11.88
CA ASP A 278 2.22 -18.81 -12.52
C ASP A 278 2.94 -17.54 -13.02
N THR A 279 4.25 -17.63 -13.16
CA THR A 279 5.10 -16.61 -13.76
C THR A 279 6.17 -17.26 -14.62
N ASP A 280 6.53 -16.60 -15.70
CA ASP A 280 7.67 -16.98 -16.52
C ASP A 280 8.95 -16.40 -15.93
N VAL A 281 9.95 -17.27 -15.71
CA VAL A 281 11.26 -16.89 -15.16
C VAL A 281 12.32 -17.23 -16.19
N GLU A 282 13.11 -16.24 -16.59
CA GLU A 282 14.30 -16.48 -17.41
C GLU A 282 15.47 -16.95 -16.54
N ARG A 283 16.06 -18.09 -16.89
CA ARG A 283 17.27 -18.60 -16.25
C ARG A 283 18.40 -18.71 -17.25
N LEU A 284 19.56 -18.20 -16.86
CA LEU A 284 20.78 -18.40 -17.61
C LEU A 284 21.23 -19.86 -17.44
N THR A 285 21.38 -20.54 -18.56
CA THR A 285 21.95 -21.89 -18.65
C THR A 285 23.24 -21.86 -19.47
N ASN A 286 23.97 -22.97 -19.51
CA ASN A 286 25.17 -23.10 -20.35
C ASN A 286 24.89 -22.87 -21.85
N ASN A 287 23.63 -22.98 -22.29
CA ASN A 287 23.20 -22.83 -23.68
C ASN A 287 22.41 -21.53 -23.93
N GLY A 288 22.46 -20.56 -23.00
CA GLY A 288 21.73 -19.28 -23.10
C GLY A 288 20.55 -19.18 -22.12
N TYR A 289 19.68 -18.20 -22.36
CA TYR A 289 18.49 -17.96 -21.53
C TYR A 289 17.39 -18.96 -21.89
N VAL A 290 16.83 -19.61 -20.87
CA VAL A 290 15.66 -20.47 -21.00
C VAL A 290 14.54 -19.88 -20.15
N THR A 291 13.39 -19.65 -20.76
CA THR A 291 12.16 -19.26 -20.06
C THR A 291 11.50 -20.51 -19.47
N LYS A 292 11.24 -20.50 -18.16
CA LYS A 292 10.52 -21.57 -17.47
C LYS A 292 9.35 -20.98 -16.71
N THR A 293 8.16 -21.52 -16.95
CA THR A 293 6.96 -21.21 -16.17
C THR A 293 7.02 -21.92 -14.83
N GLU A 294 6.89 -21.17 -13.74
CA GLU A 294 6.89 -21.68 -12.36
C GLU A 294 5.76 -21.02 -11.56
N PRO A 295 5.19 -21.71 -10.55
CA PRO A 295 4.13 -21.14 -9.74
C PRO A 295 4.65 -19.96 -8.92
N VAL A 296 3.89 -18.87 -8.87
CA VAL A 296 4.19 -17.72 -8.03
C VAL A 296 4.07 -18.14 -6.56
N PRO A 297 5.12 -17.92 -5.75
CA PRO A 297 5.09 -18.30 -4.35
C PRO A 297 4.05 -17.49 -3.57
N TRP A 298 3.40 -18.16 -2.62
CA TRP A 298 2.49 -17.52 -1.69
C TRP A 298 3.26 -16.59 -0.74
N ARG A 299 2.83 -15.32 -0.65
CA ARG A 299 3.34 -14.38 0.35
C ARG A 299 2.44 -14.38 1.57
N LYS A 300 3.01 -14.53 2.76
CA LYS A 300 2.26 -14.43 4.01
C LYS A 300 1.77 -13.00 4.22
N ILE A 301 0.45 -12.84 4.34
CA ILE A 301 -0.23 -11.56 4.60
C ILE A 301 -0.42 -11.37 6.10
N GLY A 302 -0.82 -12.42 6.81
CA GLY A 302 -1.16 -12.32 8.23
C GLY A 302 -1.26 -13.67 8.90
N ALA A 303 -1.36 -13.63 10.23
CA ALA A 303 -1.61 -14.78 11.07
C ALA A 303 -2.33 -14.32 12.34
N GLY A 304 -3.07 -15.23 12.96
CA GLY A 304 -3.78 -14.92 14.20
C GLY A 304 -4.62 -16.08 14.69
N THR A 305 -5.62 -15.75 15.50
CA THR A 305 -6.57 -16.70 16.07
C THR A 305 -7.98 -16.22 15.75
N ILE A 306 -8.78 -17.11 15.16
CA ILE A 306 -10.24 -16.96 15.09
C ILE A 306 -10.86 -17.74 16.23
N TYR A 307 -11.95 -17.22 16.79
CA TYR A 307 -12.66 -17.90 17.86
C TYR A 307 -14.12 -17.48 17.90
N ARG A 308 -14.93 -18.35 18.47
CA ARG A 308 -16.29 -18.06 18.93
C ARG A 308 -16.51 -18.84 20.21
N PHE A 309 -17.07 -18.19 21.22
CA PHE A 309 -17.50 -18.84 22.45
C PHE A 309 -18.96 -18.48 22.71
N GLN A 310 -19.87 -19.42 22.45
CA GLN A 310 -21.26 -19.34 22.85
C GLN A 310 -21.43 -19.82 24.30
N GLY A 311 -22.26 -19.11 25.07
CA GLY A 311 -22.50 -19.40 26.48
C GLY A 311 -23.05 -18.19 27.22
N VAL A 312 -22.64 -18.01 28.47
CA VAL A 312 -23.16 -16.93 29.34
C VAL A 312 -22.76 -15.51 28.87
N ALA A 313 -21.73 -15.40 28.01
CA ALA A 313 -21.39 -14.19 27.29
C ALA A 313 -20.98 -14.59 25.86
N PHE A 314 -21.66 -14.03 24.86
CA PHE A 314 -21.28 -14.22 23.47
C PHE A 314 -20.06 -13.38 23.15
N ASP A 315 -19.07 -14.02 22.54
CA ASP A 315 -17.81 -13.38 22.20
C ASP A 315 -17.19 -14.09 21.00
N GLU A 316 -16.83 -13.33 19.98
CA GLU A 316 -16.31 -13.88 18.74
C GLU A 316 -15.32 -12.96 18.05
N ARG A 317 -14.45 -13.59 17.24
CA ARG A 317 -13.59 -12.95 16.27
C ARG A 317 -13.46 -13.88 15.07
N VAL A 318 -14.30 -13.66 14.08
CA VAL A 318 -14.25 -14.34 12.77
C VAL A 318 -13.77 -13.42 11.65
N ALA A 319 -13.57 -12.14 11.96
CA ALA A 319 -12.94 -11.14 11.13
C ALA A 319 -11.41 -11.22 11.20
N ILE A 320 -10.78 -11.51 10.07
CA ILE A 320 -9.34 -11.58 9.87
C ILE A 320 -8.86 -10.28 9.22
N PRO A 321 -8.03 -9.47 9.89
CA PRO A 321 -7.46 -8.26 9.30
C PRO A 321 -6.42 -8.60 8.23
N LEU A 322 -6.48 -7.91 7.09
CA LEU A 322 -5.58 -8.09 5.94
C LEU A 322 -4.64 -6.91 5.72
N HIS A 323 -4.81 -5.82 6.47
CA HIS A 323 -3.86 -4.69 6.55
C HIS A 323 -3.51 -4.05 5.19
N ALA A 324 -4.50 -3.87 4.32
CA ALA A 324 -4.34 -3.32 2.97
C ALA A 324 -3.38 -4.15 2.09
N ALA A 325 -3.21 -5.44 2.38
CA ALA A 325 -2.40 -6.32 1.55
C ALA A 325 -2.99 -6.42 0.13
N ARG A 326 -2.11 -6.36 -0.87
CA ARG A 326 -2.49 -6.44 -2.28
C ARG A 326 -2.36 -7.85 -2.82
N ALA A 327 -3.49 -8.47 -3.19
CA ALA A 327 -3.51 -9.81 -3.76
C ALA A 327 -4.78 -10.04 -4.60
N ARG A 328 -4.68 -10.93 -5.59
CA ARG A 328 -5.83 -11.48 -6.32
C ARG A 328 -6.30 -12.79 -5.71
N TYR A 329 -5.36 -13.67 -5.37
CA TYR A 329 -5.63 -14.95 -4.76
C TYR A 329 -5.37 -14.83 -3.27
N LEU A 330 -6.33 -15.27 -2.45
CA LEU A 330 -6.18 -15.41 -1.01
C LEU A 330 -6.18 -16.89 -0.65
N ARG A 331 -5.26 -17.30 0.22
CA ARG A 331 -5.26 -18.64 0.79
C ARG A 331 -5.29 -18.53 2.31
N LEU A 332 -6.34 -19.09 2.91
CA LEU A 332 -6.48 -19.25 4.35
C LEU A 332 -6.08 -20.67 4.73
N VAL A 333 -5.17 -20.79 5.69
CA VAL A 333 -4.80 -22.05 6.33
C VAL A 333 -5.30 -21.99 7.78
N ILE A 334 -6.23 -22.86 8.15
CA ILE A 334 -6.75 -23.02 9.51
C ILE A 334 -6.08 -24.25 10.13
N TYR A 335 -5.50 -24.12 11.32
CA TYR A 335 -4.87 -25.24 12.02
C TYR A 335 -5.88 -25.92 12.94
N ASN A 336 -6.33 -27.13 12.57
CA ASN A 336 -7.36 -27.91 13.27
C ASN A 336 -6.78 -28.73 14.43
N ARG A 337 -5.53 -29.19 14.30
CA ARG A 337 -4.87 -30.10 15.27
C ARG A 337 -5.64 -31.42 15.43
N ASP A 338 -6.09 -31.73 16.63
CA ASP A 338 -6.84 -32.94 16.96
C ASP A 338 -8.36 -32.70 16.91
N ASP A 339 -8.79 -31.45 16.72
CA ASP A 339 -10.19 -31.13 16.53
C ASP A 339 -10.62 -31.38 15.07
N GLU A 340 -11.92 -31.58 14.89
CA GLU A 340 -12.54 -31.61 13.56
C GLU A 340 -12.36 -30.27 12.80
N PRO A 341 -12.20 -30.31 11.46
CA PRO A 341 -12.19 -29.13 10.61
C PRO A 341 -13.41 -28.23 10.85
N LEU A 342 -13.19 -26.91 10.83
CA LEU A 342 -14.30 -25.95 10.91
C LEU A 342 -15.10 -25.93 9.59
N SER A 343 -16.42 -25.83 9.70
CA SER A 343 -17.33 -25.65 8.59
C SER A 343 -17.33 -24.19 8.15
N VAL A 344 -16.41 -23.81 7.27
CA VAL A 344 -16.36 -22.45 6.68
C VAL A 344 -17.40 -22.38 5.55
N ASN A 345 -18.63 -21.97 5.87
CA ASN A 345 -19.74 -21.97 4.90
C ASN A 345 -19.54 -20.91 3.80
N ASP A 346 -19.10 -19.72 4.21
CA ASP A 346 -18.92 -18.59 3.33
C ASP A 346 -17.79 -17.68 3.85
N ALA A 347 -17.34 -16.74 3.02
CA ALA A 347 -16.43 -15.69 3.44
C ALA A 347 -16.66 -14.39 2.66
N HIS A 348 -16.81 -13.29 3.39
CA HIS A 348 -16.91 -11.96 2.82
C HIS A 348 -15.55 -11.27 2.85
N ILE A 349 -15.15 -10.66 1.74
CA ILE A 349 -13.89 -9.92 1.64
C ILE A 349 -14.18 -8.44 1.48
N GLU A 350 -13.70 -7.65 2.43
CA GLU A 350 -13.79 -6.19 2.40
C GLU A 350 -12.48 -5.65 1.81
N ARG A 351 -12.55 -4.74 0.83
CA ARG A 351 -11.40 -3.95 0.35
C ARG A 351 -11.51 -2.48 0.73
N LEU A 352 -10.38 -1.81 0.70
CA LEU A 352 -10.28 -0.35 0.71
C LEU A 352 -10.40 0.19 -0.73
N ALA A 353 -11.05 1.35 -0.87
CA ALA A 353 -10.98 2.13 -2.11
C ALA A 353 -9.60 2.76 -2.26
N ASP A 354 -8.94 2.55 -3.41
CA ASP A 354 -7.72 3.25 -3.78
C ASP A 354 -8.09 4.60 -4.41
N MET A 355 -7.97 5.66 -3.62
CA MET A 355 -8.31 7.01 -4.05
C MET A 355 -7.08 7.73 -4.60
N VAL A 356 -7.27 8.46 -5.70
CA VAL A 356 -6.28 9.37 -6.25
C VAL A 356 -6.69 10.80 -5.91
N GLY A 357 -5.79 11.54 -5.28
CA GLY A 357 -5.95 12.96 -5.00
C GLY A 357 -4.94 13.81 -5.76
N MET A 358 -5.38 14.89 -6.38
CA MET A 358 -4.48 15.81 -7.10
C MET A 358 -4.98 17.25 -7.09
N GLU A 359 -4.09 18.23 -7.24
CA GLU A 359 -4.48 19.64 -7.30
C GLU A 359 -5.46 19.90 -8.46
N ASN A 360 -6.58 20.55 -8.19
CA ASN A 360 -7.54 20.94 -9.22
C ASN A 360 -7.10 22.23 -9.93
N ARG A 361 -6.52 22.10 -11.13
CA ARG A 361 -6.07 23.23 -11.98
C ARG A 361 -7.09 23.70 -13.02
N GLY A 362 -8.38 23.44 -12.81
CA GLY A 362 -9.44 23.87 -13.73
C GLY A 362 -9.71 22.86 -14.84
N ASP A 363 -9.97 23.33 -16.07
CA ASP A 363 -10.68 22.54 -17.10
C ASP A 363 -9.80 21.67 -18.01
N ALA A 364 -8.48 21.58 -17.75
CA ALA A 364 -7.62 20.70 -18.54
C ALA A 364 -8.15 19.26 -18.52
N GLN A 365 -8.37 18.66 -19.70
CA GLN A 365 -8.77 17.26 -19.84
C GLN A 365 -7.62 16.37 -19.40
N LEU A 366 -7.89 15.42 -18.52
CA LEU A 366 -6.90 14.52 -17.93
C LEU A 366 -7.09 13.10 -18.45
N VAL A 367 -5.99 12.38 -18.60
CA VAL A 367 -5.95 10.99 -19.03
C VAL A 367 -5.02 10.24 -18.08
N LEU A 368 -5.54 9.16 -17.49
CA LEU A 368 -4.77 8.20 -16.72
C LEU A 368 -4.11 7.20 -17.68
N TYR A 369 -2.85 6.85 -17.43
CA TYR A 369 -2.10 5.82 -18.13
C TYR A 369 -1.63 4.77 -17.13
N VAL A 370 -1.65 3.50 -17.54
CA VAL A 370 -1.23 2.34 -16.72
C VAL A 370 -0.60 1.24 -17.58
N GLY A 371 0.13 0.32 -16.97
CA GLY A 371 0.73 -0.83 -17.65
C GLY A 371 2.08 -0.49 -18.26
N ASN A 372 2.98 0.05 -17.45
CA ASN A 372 4.38 0.29 -17.82
C ASN A 372 5.29 -0.40 -16.80
N ALA A 373 5.75 -1.62 -17.11
CA ALA A 373 6.53 -2.45 -16.19
C ALA A 373 7.79 -1.75 -15.65
N ASP A 374 8.42 -0.93 -16.49
CA ASP A 374 9.66 -0.21 -16.20
C ASP A 374 9.44 1.14 -15.49
N ALA A 375 8.18 1.52 -15.22
CA ALA A 375 7.89 2.77 -14.55
C ALA A 375 8.42 2.76 -13.10
N PRO A 376 9.21 3.79 -12.69
CA PRO A 376 9.59 3.96 -11.31
C PRO A 376 8.43 4.50 -10.46
N ILE A 377 8.51 4.33 -9.15
CA ILE A 377 7.58 4.99 -8.21
C ILE A 377 7.71 6.50 -8.38
N PRO A 378 6.61 7.24 -8.61
CA PRO A 378 6.67 8.69 -8.74
C PRO A 378 6.78 9.38 -7.38
N GLU A 379 7.48 10.52 -7.35
CA GLU A 379 7.61 11.39 -6.18
C GLU A 379 7.04 12.76 -6.52
N TYR A 380 5.96 13.17 -5.85
CA TYR A 380 5.29 14.45 -6.10
C TYR A 380 5.09 15.24 -4.81
N ASP A 381 5.23 16.55 -4.89
CA ASP A 381 5.05 17.44 -3.74
C ASP A 381 3.62 17.44 -3.16
N VAL A 382 2.62 17.03 -3.95
CA VAL A 382 1.19 17.02 -3.54
C VAL A 382 0.94 16.20 -2.28
N VAL A 383 1.77 15.18 -2.02
CA VAL A 383 1.74 14.39 -0.77
C VAL A 383 1.86 15.28 0.47
N HIS A 384 2.60 16.39 0.39
CA HIS A 384 2.84 17.29 1.52
C HIS A 384 1.74 18.33 1.75
N TYR A 385 0.91 18.62 0.75
CA TYR A 385 -0.11 19.68 0.83
C TYR A 385 -1.53 19.25 0.45
N ALA A 386 -1.77 17.99 0.09
CA ALA A 386 -3.09 17.49 -0.27
C ALA A 386 -4.14 17.67 0.84
N LYS A 387 -3.75 17.52 2.12
CA LYS A 387 -4.64 17.80 3.24
C LYS A 387 -5.13 19.26 3.25
N ARG A 388 -4.27 20.21 2.85
CA ARG A 388 -4.64 21.63 2.74
C ARG A 388 -5.59 21.85 1.58
N LEU A 389 -5.29 21.29 0.41
CA LEU A 389 -6.17 21.34 -0.75
C LEU A 389 -7.56 20.76 -0.45
N ARG A 390 -7.63 19.68 0.32
CA ARG A 390 -8.91 19.08 0.73
C ARG A 390 -9.76 20.06 1.55
N TYR A 391 -9.16 20.84 2.45
CA TYR A 391 -9.87 21.88 3.21
C TYR A 391 -10.40 23.01 2.32
N ASP A 392 -9.70 23.32 1.23
CA ASP A 392 -10.14 24.32 0.25
C ASP A 392 -11.30 23.81 -0.65
N GLY A 393 -11.66 22.53 -0.52
CA GLY A 393 -12.78 21.88 -1.19
C GLY A 393 -12.37 20.65 -1.99
N VAL A 394 -13.27 19.67 -2.08
CA VAL A 394 -13.09 18.46 -2.89
C VAL A 394 -13.99 18.54 -4.12
N ARG A 395 -13.43 18.22 -5.28
CA ARG A 395 -14.17 17.99 -6.51
C ARG A 395 -13.99 16.54 -6.92
N GLU A 396 -15.11 15.85 -7.06
CA GLU A 396 -15.11 14.47 -7.53
C GLU A 396 -14.94 14.40 -9.04
N ALA A 397 -14.24 13.36 -9.46
CA ALA A 397 -14.05 12.93 -10.83
C ALA A 397 -14.29 11.42 -10.90
N THR A 398 -14.52 10.93 -12.11
CA THR A 398 -14.59 9.50 -12.40
C THR A 398 -13.62 9.16 -13.51
N VAL A 399 -13.17 7.91 -13.56
CA VAL A 399 -12.32 7.41 -14.64
C VAL A 399 -13.22 6.64 -15.60
N GLY A 400 -13.17 6.98 -16.88
CA GLY A 400 -13.87 6.25 -17.92
C GLY A 400 -13.29 4.86 -18.16
N PRO A 401 -13.83 4.11 -19.14
CA PRO A 401 -13.35 2.75 -19.46
C PRO A 401 -11.86 2.71 -19.77
N LEU A 402 -11.20 1.62 -19.37
CA LEU A 402 -9.80 1.39 -19.70
C LEU A 402 -9.67 0.91 -21.15
N GLU A 403 -8.90 1.64 -21.95
CA GLU A 403 -8.70 1.36 -23.37
C GLU A 403 -7.21 1.10 -23.67
N PRO A 404 -6.89 0.25 -24.67
CA PRO A 404 -5.53 0.17 -25.19
C PRO A 404 -5.02 1.53 -25.65
N ASN A 405 -3.78 1.88 -25.29
CA ASN A 405 -3.17 3.11 -25.73
C ASN A 405 -2.77 2.99 -27.21
N PRO A 406 -3.35 3.78 -28.13
CA PRO A 406 -3.04 3.67 -29.55
C PRO A 406 -1.60 4.03 -29.90
N ARG A 407 -0.85 4.65 -28.97
CA ARG A 407 0.55 5.02 -29.14
C ARG A 407 1.53 3.99 -28.56
N PHE A 408 1.04 2.96 -27.87
CA PHE A 408 1.87 1.93 -27.26
C PHE A 408 2.74 1.24 -28.30
N GLY A 409 4.03 1.06 -27.99
CA GLY A 409 4.98 0.36 -28.85
C GLY A 409 5.25 1.00 -30.23
N ARG A 410 4.67 2.16 -30.54
CA ARG A 410 4.94 2.85 -31.81
C ARG A 410 6.37 3.35 -31.80
N VAL A 411 7.23 2.71 -32.58
CA VAL A 411 8.55 3.24 -32.94
C VAL A 411 8.32 4.52 -33.75
N VAL A 412 8.58 5.70 -33.16
CA VAL A 412 8.93 6.83 -34.02
C VAL A 412 10.32 6.49 -34.47
N ALA A 413 10.51 6.38 -35.79
CA ALA A 413 11.85 6.34 -36.35
C ALA A 413 12.64 7.41 -35.61
N GLU A 414 13.60 6.99 -34.79
CA GLU A 414 14.50 7.92 -34.14
C GLU A 414 14.98 8.85 -35.24
N HIS A 415 14.89 10.16 -35.01
CA HIS A 415 15.57 11.08 -35.89
C HIS A 415 17.07 10.88 -35.62
N VAL A 416 17.62 9.77 -36.10
CA VAL A 416 19.05 9.50 -36.18
C VAL A 416 19.62 10.75 -36.81
N SER A 417 20.51 11.43 -36.09
CA SER A 417 21.02 12.73 -36.53
C SER A 417 21.55 12.56 -37.96
N TRP A 418 21.34 13.54 -38.84
CA TRP A 418 21.79 13.42 -40.24
C TRP A 418 23.30 13.06 -40.34
N PHE A 419 24.10 13.44 -39.34
CA PHE A 419 25.51 13.06 -39.19
C PHE A 419 25.73 11.58 -38.81
N GLU A 420 24.85 10.99 -38.01
CA GLU A 420 24.88 9.55 -37.69
C GLU A 420 24.46 8.72 -38.91
N GLN A 421 23.55 9.23 -39.74
CA GLN A 421 23.20 8.62 -41.02
C GLN A 421 24.32 8.78 -42.08
N ASN A 422 25.17 9.79 -41.94
CA ASN A 422 26.26 10.09 -42.88
C ASN A 422 27.63 10.17 -42.19
N PRO A 423 28.19 9.05 -41.70
CA PRO A 423 29.48 9.03 -41.00
C PRO A 423 30.63 9.62 -41.83
N TRP A 424 30.54 9.53 -43.16
CA TRP A 424 31.53 10.06 -44.10
C TRP A 424 31.72 11.57 -43.99
N VAL A 425 30.70 12.32 -43.54
CA VAL A 425 30.78 13.78 -43.38
C VAL A 425 31.71 14.14 -42.22
N ILE A 426 31.65 13.37 -41.13
CA ILE A 426 32.57 13.52 -39.99
C ILE A 426 34.00 13.26 -40.44
N TRP A 427 34.22 12.20 -41.23
CA TRP A 427 35.53 11.88 -41.79
C TRP A 427 36.03 12.94 -42.76
N LEU A 428 35.15 13.51 -43.60
CA LEU A 428 35.51 14.56 -44.54
C LEU A 428 35.86 15.87 -43.82
N ALA A 429 35.12 16.22 -42.77
CA ALA A 429 35.44 17.35 -41.90
C ALA A 429 36.81 17.16 -41.21
N LEU A 430 37.06 15.96 -40.66
CA LEU A 430 38.34 15.62 -40.03
C LEU A 430 39.51 15.68 -41.02
N ALA A 431 39.35 15.09 -42.21
CA ALA A 431 40.35 15.13 -43.28
C ALA A 431 40.65 16.57 -43.70
N THR A 432 39.62 17.42 -43.80
CA THR A 432 39.76 18.84 -44.14
C THR A 432 40.58 19.57 -43.08
N VAL A 433 40.29 19.35 -41.79
CA VAL A 433 41.06 19.93 -40.68
C VAL A 433 42.52 19.47 -40.70
N LEU A 434 42.77 18.17 -40.94
CA LEU A 434 44.12 17.61 -41.03
C LEU A 434 44.91 18.21 -42.21
N ILE A 435 44.28 18.38 -43.37
CA ILE A 435 44.90 19.02 -44.54
C ILE A 435 45.27 20.46 -44.20
N VAL A 436 44.34 21.25 -43.65
CA VAL A 436 44.58 22.65 -43.28
C VAL A 436 45.74 22.75 -42.29
N MET A 437 45.73 21.93 -41.23
CA MET A 437 46.79 21.90 -40.22
C MET A 437 48.14 21.48 -40.82
N GLY A 438 48.15 20.46 -41.68
CA GLY A 438 49.33 20.02 -42.42
C GLY A 438 49.92 21.12 -43.31
N THR A 439 49.08 21.87 -44.04
CA THR A 439 49.54 23.02 -44.83
C THR A 439 50.12 24.13 -43.98
N ILE A 440 49.53 24.42 -42.81
CA ILE A 440 50.06 25.43 -41.88
C ILE A 440 51.44 25.02 -41.36
N ILE A 441 51.58 23.77 -40.90
CA ILE A 441 52.86 23.24 -40.43
C ILE A 441 53.90 23.28 -41.55
N TYR A 442 53.54 22.81 -42.75
CA TYR A 442 54.44 22.84 -43.91
C TYR A 442 54.90 24.26 -44.25
N HIS A 443 54.01 25.25 -44.20
CA HIS A 443 54.37 26.64 -44.42
C HIS A 443 55.32 27.18 -43.35
N GLN A 444 55.08 26.86 -42.07
CA GLN A 444 55.94 27.30 -40.96
C GLN A 444 57.34 26.68 -41.02
N VAL A 445 57.45 25.39 -41.38
CA VAL A 445 58.75 24.71 -41.57
C VAL A 445 59.50 25.31 -42.76
N ARG A 446 58.80 25.63 -43.86
CA ARG A 446 59.42 26.26 -45.03
C ARG A 446 59.89 27.70 -44.75
N GLU A 447 59.16 28.45 -43.93
CA GLU A 447 59.57 29.80 -43.52
C GLU A 447 60.76 29.78 -42.54
N THR A 448 60.84 28.79 -41.64
CA THR A 448 61.99 28.62 -40.72
C THR A 448 63.24 28.10 -41.43
N ALA A 449 63.10 27.22 -42.42
CA ALA A 449 64.23 26.75 -43.25
C ALA A 449 64.87 27.89 -44.09
N ARG A 450 64.07 28.89 -44.51
CA ARG A 450 64.59 30.08 -45.21
C ARG A 450 65.34 31.05 -44.31
N PHE A 451 65.18 30.97 -42.99
CA PHE A 451 65.92 31.78 -42.02
C PHE A 451 67.28 31.19 -41.62
N LYS A 452 67.61 29.97 -42.04
CA LYS A 452 68.90 29.32 -41.77
C LYS A 452 69.94 29.48 -42.90
N ILE A 453 69.61 30.20 -43.97
CA ILE A 453 70.51 30.45 -45.12
C ILE A 453 70.59 31.98 -45.42
N SER A 454 70.60 32.83 -44.39
CA SER A 454 71.02 34.23 -44.52
C SER A 454 72.16 34.53 -43.57
#